data_AF-A0A8T0GNV8-F1
#
_entry.id   AF-A0A8T0GNV8-F1
#
_cell.length_a   1.000
_cell.length_b   1.000
_cell.length_c   1.000
_cell.angle_alpha   90.00
_cell.angle_beta   90.00
_cell.angle_gamma   90.00
#
_symmetry.space_group_name_H-M   'P 1'
#
loop_
_entity.id
_entity.type
_entity.pdbx_description
1 polymer ?
#
loop_
_entity_poly.entity_id
_entity_poly.type
_entity_poly.pdbx_seq_one_letter_code
_entity_poly.pdbx_strand_id
1 'polypeptide(L)'
;MGNFAGDLDVSVTQASGVQLEKSLNIVQRSMNVALGTRLLSFKGIVTPGIGYKSRTLLPLVLVTIAQAAAFLWHNELLLAPLVANVNLYISYFNLYRFDGLFVYFETRTAVMLLLLLGTLVVAWVLSSRSPPMYLVDYACFKPSEECKMTSERFLELAEKSKYFTETSLDFQRKILTSSGLGPETYIPLSMHQEPTDFTLPTSMKEAETALFSAVAELLKKTGVKTSEIGILVVNCSTFCPIPSLSAMVVNHFGLREDIETYNLGGMGCSAGVLAINLAQDLLKVHKNTYAIALSTEMISGRQVYTGNDRSMMVGNCIFRWGASAILLSNKHKDRGRAKYSLLHVVRTHQGANPRSFECVKTFLDAAGFEGISLSKTLMAAAGDALKSNITTLAPKILPISEKLKYATNLMSRKLLKAHKPYTPNFQSSIDHFCIHPGGKAVLDGIEKNLRLSSHHMEPSRMSLHRFGNQSSSSIWYVLAYMEAKHRVRRGDLVWQIALGSGIKCNSAVWKSLRSDHIDESRCENPWLDCVDRYPVHLHGSAPTPALKP
;
A
#
# COMPACT_ATOMS: atom_id res chain seq x y z
N MET A 1 26.30 28.05 -15.35
CA MET A 1 24.95 27.95 -15.94
C MET A 1 24.44 29.37 -16.13
N GLY A 2 24.67 29.93 -17.31
CA GLY A 2 24.21 31.27 -17.68
C GLY A 2 23.05 31.19 -18.65
N ASN A 3 22.10 32.12 -18.49
CA ASN A 3 21.08 32.55 -19.44
C ASN A 3 20.13 31.50 -20.04
N PHE A 4 19.09 31.15 -19.28
CA PHE A 4 17.86 30.51 -19.81
C PHE A 4 16.59 31.03 -19.10
N ALA A 5 16.54 32.32 -18.73
CA ALA A 5 15.43 32.90 -17.96
C ALA A 5 14.79 34.14 -18.63
N GLY A 6 14.83 34.23 -19.96
CA GLY A 6 14.42 35.43 -20.71
C GLY A 6 13.09 35.40 -21.45
N ASP A 7 12.58 34.24 -21.91
CA ASP A 7 11.58 34.22 -23.00
C ASP A 7 10.40 33.25 -22.81
N LEU A 8 9.94 32.99 -21.58
CA LEU A 8 8.90 31.96 -21.35
C LEU A 8 7.69 32.37 -20.52
N ASP A 9 7.46 33.67 -20.33
CA ASP A 9 6.20 34.17 -19.79
C ASP A 9 5.62 35.21 -20.76
N VAL A 10 4.42 34.89 -21.30
CA VAL A 10 3.38 35.76 -21.92
C VAL A 10 2.72 35.19 -23.20
N SER A 11 3.18 34.10 -23.83
CA SER A 11 2.56 33.62 -25.10
C SER A 11 1.66 32.37 -25.04
N VAL A 12 1.53 31.68 -23.90
CA VAL A 12 0.89 30.35 -23.85
C VAL A 12 -0.64 30.37 -23.65
N THR A 13 -1.21 31.48 -23.18
CA THR A 13 -2.66 31.56 -22.88
C THR A 13 -3.53 32.14 -23.99
N GLN A 14 -2.96 32.75 -25.04
CA GLN A 14 -3.74 33.22 -26.21
C GLN A 14 -3.63 32.31 -27.44
N ALA A 15 -2.56 31.50 -27.57
CA ALA A 15 -2.37 30.62 -28.72
C ALA A 15 -3.31 29.39 -28.70
N SER A 16 -3.67 28.89 -27.51
CA SER A 16 -4.50 27.69 -27.36
C SER A 16 -5.99 27.92 -27.68
N GLY A 17 -6.52 29.12 -27.46
CA GLY A 17 -7.92 29.47 -27.78
C GLY A 17 -8.17 29.61 -29.28
N VAL A 18 -7.29 30.32 -29.99
CA VAL A 18 -7.43 30.61 -31.44
C VAL A 18 -7.21 29.37 -32.30
N GLN A 19 -6.37 28.43 -31.84
CA GLN A 19 -6.09 27.19 -32.56
C GLN A 19 -7.21 26.14 -32.36
N LEU A 20 -7.90 26.17 -31.21
CA LEU A 20 -9.09 25.36 -30.96
C LEU A 20 -10.30 25.83 -31.79
N GLU A 21 -10.50 27.14 -31.88
CA GLU A 21 -11.59 27.76 -32.67
C GLU A 21 -11.42 27.55 -34.18
N LYS A 22 -10.19 27.60 -34.69
CA LYS A 22 -9.89 27.27 -36.10
C LYS A 22 -10.12 25.78 -36.39
N SER A 23 -9.76 24.90 -35.46
CA SER A 23 -9.96 23.45 -35.60
C SER A 23 -11.45 23.07 -35.56
N LEU A 24 -12.23 23.70 -34.67
CA LEU A 24 -13.68 23.51 -34.60
C LEU A 24 -14.41 24.02 -35.87
N ASN A 25 -14.00 25.16 -36.42
CA ASN A 25 -14.56 25.69 -37.67
C ASN A 25 -14.22 24.83 -38.91
N ILE A 26 -13.05 24.18 -38.94
CA ILE A 26 -12.67 23.25 -40.01
C ILE A 26 -13.47 21.95 -39.93
N VAL A 27 -13.72 21.43 -38.73
CA VAL A 27 -14.56 20.25 -38.50
C VAL A 27 -16.02 20.56 -38.86
N GLN A 28 -16.52 21.74 -38.51
CA GLN A 28 -17.89 22.16 -38.82
C GLN A 28 -18.12 22.41 -40.33
N ARG A 29 -17.13 22.97 -41.04
CA ARG A 29 -17.16 23.06 -42.51
C ARG A 29 -17.09 21.69 -43.19
N SER A 30 -16.26 20.79 -42.69
CA SER A 30 -16.15 19.42 -43.22
C SER A 30 -17.43 18.61 -43.00
N MET A 31 -18.10 18.78 -41.86
CA MET A 31 -19.41 18.18 -41.58
C MET A 31 -20.52 18.74 -42.47
N ASN A 32 -20.55 20.06 -42.70
CA ASN A 32 -21.54 20.69 -43.59
C ASN A 32 -21.36 20.31 -45.06
N VAL A 33 -20.11 20.11 -45.52
CA VAL A 33 -19.84 19.61 -46.88
C VAL A 33 -20.24 18.15 -47.02
N ALA A 34 -19.99 17.30 -46.03
CA ALA A 34 -20.39 15.88 -46.03
C ALA A 34 -21.92 15.69 -45.91
N LEU A 35 -22.62 16.55 -45.16
CA LEU A 35 -24.09 16.57 -45.08
C LEU A 35 -24.74 17.18 -46.33
N GLY A 36 -24.12 18.20 -46.94
CA GLY A 36 -24.61 18.84 -48.17
C GLY A 36 -24.45 18.00 -49.43
N THR A 37 -23.39 17.19 -49.55
CA THR A 37 -23.13 16.37 -50.76
C THR A 37 -23.91 15.06 -50.82
N ARG A 38 -24.47 14.56 -49.71
CA ARG A 38 -25.30 13.33 -49.71
C ARG A 38 -26.81 13.55 -49.70
N LEU A 39 -27.27 14.80 -49.62
CA LEU A 39 -28.68 15.16 -49.73
C LEU A 39 -29.15 15.39 -51.19
N LEU A 40 -28.24 15.35 -52.17
CA LEU A 40 -28.55 15.63 -53.58
C LEU A 40 -28.72 14.39 -54.48
N SER A 41 -28.56 13.15 -53.99
CA SER A 41 -28.76 11.94 -54.82
C SER A 41 -30.03 11.13 -54.53
N PHE A 42 -30.99 11.66 -53.76
CA PHE A 42 -32.28 11.01 -53.50
C PHE A 42 -33.48 11.82 -54.02
N LYS A 43 -33.32 12.46 -55.19
CA LYS A 43 -34.43 12.98 -56.00
C LYS A 43 -34.62 12.11 -57.22
N GLY A 44 -35.30 10.98 -57.05
CA GLY A 44 -35.73 10.13 -58.13
C GLY A 44 -36.40 8.90 -57.53
N ILE A 45 -37.69 8.70 -57.83
CA ILE A 45 -38.58 7.66 -57.30
C ILE A 45 -39.30 8.08 -56.00
N VAL A 46 -40.23 9.03 -56.16
CA VAL A 46 -41.41 9.16 -55.30
C VAL A 46 -42.62 8.82 -56.17
N THR A 47 -43.22 7.65 -55.97
CA THR A 47 -44.64 7.42 -56.27
C THR A 47 -45.47 7.91 -55.07
N PRO A 48 -46.63 8.54 -55.28
CA PRO A 48 -47.38 9.15 -54.20
C PRO A 48 -48.28 8.11 -53.53
N GLY A 49 -48.11 7.92 -52.22
CA GLY A 49 -49.04 7.13 -51.42
C GLY A 49 -48.53 6.88 -50.02
N ILE A 50 -49.31 7.33 -49.03
CA ILE A 50 -49.20 7.04 -47.60
C ILE A 50 -48.21 7.95 -46.85
N GLY A 51 -48.76 9.01 -46.26
CA GLY A 51 -48.07 9.83 -45.27
C GLY A 51 -47.99 9.12 -43.92
N TYR A 52 -46.81 9.09 -43.30
CA TYR A 52 -46.67 8.94 -41.86
C TYR A 52 -45.41 9.63 -41.35
N LYS A 53 -45.56 10.36 -40.24
CA LYS A 53 -44.52 11.16 -39.57
C LYS A 53 -43.49 10.23 -38.87
N SER A 54 -42.28 10.09 -39.38
CA SER A 54 -41.14 9.45 -38.66
C SER A 54 -39.92 10.37 -38.49
N ARG A 55 -40.15 11.69 -38.38
CA ARG A 55 -39.06 12.70 -38.28
C ARG A 55 -38.32 12.74 -36.94
N THR A 56 -38.71 11.96 -35.93
CA THR A 56 -38.17 12.03 -34.56
C THR A 56 -37.18 10.93 -34.17
N LEU A 57 -37.14 9.79 -34.88
CA LEU A 57 -36.26 8.66 -34.52
C LEU A 57 -34.86 8.74 -35.15
N LEU A 58 -34.76 9.26 -36.36
CA LEU A 58 -33.49 9.37 -37.09
C LEU A 58 -32.44 10.24 -36.37
N PRO A 59 -32.80 11.40 -35.78
CA PRO A 59 -31.84 12.21 -35.02
C PRO A 59 -31.37 11.50 -33.76
N LEU A 60 -32.26 10.77 -33.07
CA LEU A 60 -31.94 10.05 -31.84
C LEU A 60 -30.97 8.89 -32.11
N VAL A 61 -31.20 8.15 -33.20
CA VAL A 61 -30.31 7.06 -33.64
C VAL A 61 -28.94 7.61 -34.03
N LEU A 62 -28.88 8.73 -34.74
CA LEU A 62 -27.61 9.37 -35.13
C LEU A 62 -26.83 9.91 -33.92
N VAL A 63 -27.51 10.46 -32.91
CA VAL A 63 -26.88 10.90 -31.65
C VAL A 63 -26.34 9.71 -30.85
N THR A 64 -27.09 8.61 -30.77
CA THR A 64 -26.64 7.39 -30.07
C THR A 64 -25.46 6.74 -30.80
N ILE A 65 -25.45 6.74 -32.14
CA ILE A 65 -24.30 6.24 -32.94
C ILE A 65 -23.08 7.14 -32.75
N ALA A 66 -23.25 8.47 -32.70
CA ALA A 66 -22.15 9.40 -32.45
C ALA A 66 -21.57 9.27 -31.03
N GLN A 67 -22.42 9.08 -30.02
CA GLN A 67 -22.01 8.84 -28.64
C GLN A 67 -21.31 7.48 -28.47
N ALA A 68 -21.80 6.44 -29.15
CA ALA A 68 -21.16 5.14 -29.19
C ALA A 68 -19.80 5.20 -29.91
N ALA A 69 -19.70 5.93 -31.03
CA ALA A 69 -18.43 6.14 -31.75
C ALA A 69 -17.39 6.91 -30.93
N ALA A 70 -17.81 7.94 -30.18
CA ALA A 70 -16.94 8.67 -29.25
C ALA A 70 -16.46 7.78 -28.08
N PHE A 71 -17.30 6.86 -27.60
CA PHE A 71 -16.95 5.88 -26.57
C PHE A 71 -16.01 4.78 -27.10
N LEU A 72 -16.19 4.37 -28.36
CA LEU A 72 -15.36 3.37 -29.05
C LEU A 72 -13.94 3.88 -29.36
N TRP A 73 -13.76 5.19 -29.59
CA TRP A 73 -12.44 5.81 -29.80
C TRP A 73 -11.50 5.68 -28.58
N HIS A 74 -12.03 5.35 -27.40
CA HIS A 74 -11.24 5.18 -26.18
C HIS A 74 -11.10 3.74 -25.67
N ASN A 75 -11.82 2.77 -26.26
CA ASN A 75 -11.79 1.38 -25.79
C ASN A 75 -11.87 0.40 -26.96
N GLU A 76 -10.72 -0.10 -27.43
CA GLU A 76 -10.63 -1.03 -28.56
C GLU A 76 -11.32 -2.39 -28.34
N LEU A 77 -11.65 -2.76 -27.09
CA LEU A 77 -12.17 -4.09 -26.75
C LEU A 77 -13.67 -4.33 -27.05
N LEU A 78 -14.43 -3.30 -27.48
CA LEU A 78 -15.90 -3.37 -27.58
C LEU A 78 -16.46 -3.44 -29.01
N LEU A 79 -15.60 -3.47 -30.04
CA LEU A 79 -16.05 -3.43 -31.43
C LEU A 79 -16.89 -4.65 -31.85
N ALA A 80 -16.45 -5.87 -31.49
CA ALA A 80 -17.06 -7.10 -31.99
C ALA A 80 -18.54 -7.31 -31.59
N PRO A 81 -18.94 -7.18 -30.31
CA PRO A 81 -20.34 -7.39 -29.92
C PRO A 81 -21.27 -6.26 -30.40
N LEU A 82 -20.78 -5.03 -30.52
CA LEU A 82 -21.59 -3.91 -31.01
C LEU A 82 -21.86 -4.03 -32.52
N VAL A 83 -20.82 -4.37 -33.30
CA VAL A 83 -20.94 -4.62 -34.75
C VAL A 83 -21.84 -5.83 -35.02
N ALA A 84 -21.77 -6.89 -34.20
CA ALA A 84 -22.67 -8.03 -34.30
C ALA A 84 -24.13 -7.64 -34.06
N ASN A 85 -24.41 -6.80 -33.05
CA ASN A 85 -25.76 -6.31 -32.76
C ASN A 85 -26.31 -5.38 -33.85
N VAL A 86 -25.47 -4.50 -34.40
CA VAL A 86 -25.85 -3.60 -35.51
C VAL A 86 -26.06 -4.38 -36.81
N ASN A 87 -25.24 -5.38 -37.11
CA ASN A 87 -25.45 -6.26 -38.27
C ASN A 87 -26.71 -7.12 -38.11
N LEU A 88 -27.02 -7.59 -36.89
CA LEU A 88 -28.29 -8.25 -36.62
C LEU A 88 -29.46 -7.29 -36.90
N TYR A 89 -29.36 -6.03 -36.47
CA TYR A 89 -30.36 -4.98 -36.70
C TYR A 89 -30.60 -4.73 -38.20
N ILE A 90 -29.53 -4.61 -38.99
CA ILE A 90 -29.60 -4.35 -40.44
C ILE A 90 -30.16 -5.57 -41.21
N SER A 91 -29.70 -6.78 -40.89
CA SER A 91 -30.22 -8.01 -41.53
C SER A 91 -31.69 -8.26 -41.20
N TYR A 92 -32.13 -7.95 -39.98
CA TYR A 92 -33.53 -8.14 -39.58
C TYR A 92 -34.46 -7.08 -40.18
N PHE A 93 -33.99 -5.84 -40.35
CA PHE A 93 -34.75 -4.75 -40.96
C PHE A 93 -35.11 -5.02 -42.43
N ASN A 94 -34.28 -5.78 -43.14
CA ASN A 94 -34.52 -6.14 -44.54
C ASN A 94 -35.52 -7.31 -44.73
N LEU A 95 -35.84 -8.09 -43.68
CA LEU A 95 -36.59 -9.33 -43.81
C LEU A 95 -38.12 -9.22 -43.57
N TYR A 96 -38.61 -8.17 -42.89
CA TYR A 96 -40.03 -8.08 -42.54
C TYR A 96 -40.62 -6.70 -42.85
N ARG A 97 -41.28 -6.62 -44.01
CA ARG A 97 -42.02 -5.45 -44.48
C ARG A 97 -43.49 -5.82 -44.72
N PHE A 98 -44.24 -6.20 -43.70
CA PHE A 98 -45.72 -6.30 -43.81
C PHE A 98 -46.44 -6.10 -42.48
N ASP A 99 -47.63 -5.52 -42.60
CA ASP A 99 -48.48 -4.92 -41.57
C ASP A 99 -48.96 -5.89 -40.47
N GLY A 100 -48.95 -5.40 -39.22
CA GLY A 100 -49.53 -6.10 -38.05
C GLY A 100 -48.68 -6.13 -36.77
N LEU A 101 -47.45 -5.59 -36.79
CA LEU A 101 -46.46 -5.85 -35.74
C LEU A 101 -46.13 -4.67 -34.78
N PHE A 102 -47.02 -3.69 -34.61
CA PHE A 102 -46.68 -2.47 -33.85
C PHE A 102 -46.34 -2.74 -32.36
N VAL A 103 -47.09 -3.62 -31.68
CA VAL A 103 -46.84 -4.03 -30.28
C VAL A 103 -45.60 -4.94 -30.15
N TYR A 104 -45.34 -5.76 -31.16
CA TYR A 104 -44.15 -6.61 -31.22
C TYR A 104 -42.87 -5.81 -31.49
N PHE A 105 -42.99 -4.66 -32.15
CA PHE A 105 -41.89 -3.75 -32.41
C PHE A 105 -41.51 -2.97 -31.14
N GLU A 106 -42.47 -2.48 -30.36
CA GLU A 106 -42.19 -1.79 -29.09
C GLU A 106 -41.58 -2.72 -28.03
N THR A 107 -42.10 -3.93 -27.86
CA THR A 107 -41.56 -4.89 -26.88
C THR A 107 -40.14 -5.35 -27.25
N ARG A 108 -39.84 -5.59 -28.53
CA ARG A 108 -38.50 -5.99 -28.98
C ARG A 108 -37.48 -4.85 -28.93
N THR A 109 -37.88 -3.62 -29.29
CA THR A 109 -37.01 -2.45 -29.16
C THR A 109 -36.70 -2.15 -27.69
N ALA A 110 -37.67 -2.30 -26.79
CA ALA A 110 -37.45 -2.19 -25.35
C ALA A 110 -36.46 -3.26 -24.82
N VAL A 111 -36.59 -4.52 -25.25
CA VAL A 111 -35.64 -5.59 -24.87
C VAL A 111 -34.23 -5.28 -25.37
N MET A 112 -34.07 -4.82 -26.61
CA MET A 112 -32.75 -4.48 -27.16
C MET A 112 -32.12 -3.27 -26.46
N LEU A 113 -32.90 -2.26 -26.08
CA LEU A 113 -32.44 -1.12 -25.30
C LEU A 113 -32.03 -1.54 -23.88
N LEU A 114 -32.76 -2.47 -23.24
CA LEU A 114 -32.39 -3.03 -21.95
C LEU A 114 -31.11 -3.86 -22.03
N LEU A 115 -30.90 -4.61 -23.11
CA LEU A 115 -29.65 -5.34 -23.35
C LEU A 115 -28.48 -4.38 -23.57
N LEU A 116 -28.67 -3.32 -24.36
CA LEU A 116 -27.65 -2.28 -24.57
C LEU A 116 -27.32 -1.54 -23.26
N LEU A 117 -28.34 -1.18 -22.48
CA LEU A 117 -28.13 -0.58 -21.16
C LEU A 117 -27.39 -1.56 -20.25
N GLY A 118 -27.76 -2.84 -20.27
CA GLY A 118 -27.08 -3.91 -19.55
C GLY A 118 -25.61 -4.04 -19.94
N THR A 119 -25.28 -4.02 -21.24
CA THR A 119 -23.89 -4.10 -21.70
C THR A 119 -23.10 -2.83 -21.38
N LEU A 120 -23.71 -1.65 -21.48
CA LEU A 120 -23.10 -0.38 -21.07
C LEU A 120 -22.85 -0.34 -19.56
N VAL A 121 -23.79 -0.82 -18.75
CA VAL A 121 -23.61 -0.96 -17.29
C VAL A 121 -22.50 -1.95 -16.99
N VAL A 122 -22.45 -3.11 -17.66
CA VAL A 122 -21.36 -4.08 -17.48
C VAL A 122 -20.01 -3.48 -17.89
N ALA A 123 -19.94 -2.80 -19.04
CA ALA A 123 -18.72 -2.14 -19.51
C ALA A 123 -18.29 -1.02 -18.56
N TRP A 124 -19.22 -0.21 -18.05
CA TRP A 124 -18.97 0.81 -17.05
C TRP A 124 -18.49 0.21 -15.72
N VAL A 125 -19.11 -0.87 -15.24
CA VAL A 125 -18.68 -1.58 -14.03
C VAL A 125 -17.29 -2.17 -14.21
N LEU A 126 -16.99 -2.77 -15.36
CA LEU A 126 -15.68 -3.36 -15.64
C LEU A 126 -14.58 -2.28 -15.81
N SER A 127 -14.88 -1.15 -16.45
CA SER A 127 -13.94 -0.04 -16.63
C SER A 127 -13.76 0.81 -15.37
N SER A 128 -14.78 0.90 -14.51
CA SER A 128 -14.71 1.61 -13.23
C SER A 128 -14.03 0.79 -12.13
N ARG A 129 -13.77 -0.50 -12.37
CA ARG A 129 -13.01 -1.34 -11.43
C ARG A 129 -11.54 -0.95 -11.50
N SER A 130 -11.00 -0.54 -10.34
CA SER A 130 -9.55 -0.38 -10.21
C SER A 130 -8.86 -1.71 -10.55
N PRO A 131 -7.73 -1.66 -11.28
CA PRO A 131 -6.99 -2.87 -11.59
C PRO A 131 -6.61 -3.60 -10.29
N PRO A 132 -6.68 -4.94 -10.28
CA PRO A 132 -6.25 -5.70 -9.12
C PRO A 132 -4.77 -5.43 -8.89
N MET A 133 -4.41 -5.18 -7.64
CA MET A 133 -3.01 -5.05 -7.26
C MET A 133 -2.52 -6.33 -6.62
N TYR A 134 -1.44 -6.83 -7.18
CA TYR A 134 -0.77 -8.05 -6.77
C TYR A 134 0.51 -7.73 -6.02
N LEU A 135 0.72 -8.41 -4.90
CA LEU A 135 2.03 -8.56 -4.28
C LEU A 135 2.69 -9.78 -4.92
N VAL A 136 3.66 -9.53 -5.81
CA VAL A 136 4.31 -10.59 -6.57
C VAL A 136 5.22 -11.41 -5.66
N ASP A 137 6.14 -10.74 -4.97
CA ASP A 137 6.98 -11.29 -3.91
C ASP A 137 7.52 -10.13 -3.04
N TYR A 138 8.23 -10.46 -1.97
CA TYR A 138 8.97 -9.53 -1.13
C TYR A 138 10.24 -10.21 -0.59
N ALA A 139 11.22 -9.39 -0.24
CA ALA A 139 12.47 -9.80 0.39
C ALA A 139 12.68 -9.01 1.67
N CYS A 140 13.30 -9.65 2.66
CA CYS A 140 13.63 -9.04 3.94
C CYS A 140 15.12 -9.24 4.18
N PHE A 141 15.87 -8.14 4.24
CA PHE A 141 17.30 -8.18 4.48
C PHE A 141 17.60 -8.79 5.85
N LYS A 142 18.36 -9.89 5.87
CA LYS A 142 18.91 -10.46 7.08
C LYS A 142 20.39 -10.08 7.19
N PRO A 143 20.80 -9.27 8.18
CA PRO A 143 22.20 -8.93 8.37
C PRO A 143 23.07 -10.17 8.66
N SER A 144 24.38 -10.04 8.42
CA SER A 144 25.35 -11.10 8.74
C SER A 144 25.42 -11.36 10.24
N GLU A 145 25.93 -12.54 10.60
CA GLU A 145 26.06 -12.96 12.00
C GLU A 145 26.96 -12.03 12.82
N GLU A 146 27.96 -11.39 12.19
CA GLU A 146 28.83 -10.38 12.80
C GLU A 146 28.06 -9.13 13.28
N CYS A 147 26.88 -8.86 12.71
CA CYS A 147 26.04 -7.74 13.11
C CYS A 147 25.19 -8.04 14.36
N LYS A 148 25.20 -9.27 14.88
CA LYS A 148 24.39 -9.67 16.05
C LYS A 148 24.83 -8.93 17.31
N MET A 149 23.88 -8.36 18.03
CA MET A 149 24.11 -7.61 19.26
C MET A 149 23.21 -8.13 20.38
N THR A 150 23.86 -8.52 21.49
CA THR A 150 23.18 -8.84 22.74
C THR A 150 22.97 -7.57 23.59
N SER A 151 22.00 -7.62 24.51
CA SER A 151 21.75 -6.51 25.43
C SER A 151 22.94 -6.23 26.34
N GLU A 152 23.66 -7.27 26.75
CA GLU A 152 24.85 -7.18 27.61
C GLU A 152 25.98 -6.46 26.88
N ARG A 153 26.30 -6.88 25.65
CA ARG A 153 27.34 -6.25 24.85
C ARG A 153 27.01 -4.81 24.49
N PHE A 154 25.74 -4.53 24.20
CA PHE A 154 25.27 -3.16 23.96
C PHE A 154 25.52 -2.26 25.18
N LEU A 155 25.21 -2.74 26.39
CA LEU A 155 25.44 -1.98 27.62
C LEU A 155 26.92 -1.78 27.93
N GLU A 156 27.77 -2.78 27.67
CA GLU A 156 29.23 -2.64 27.80
C GLU A 156 29.77 -1.53 26.88
N LEU A 157 29.32 -1.49 25.62
CA LEU A 157 29.71 -0.44 24.67
C LEU A 157 29.20 0.94 25.12
N ALA A 158 27.96 1.02 25.60
CA ALA A 158 27.39 2.25 26.13
C ALA A 158 28.19 2.78 27.34
N GLU A 159 28.61 1.90 28.26
CA GLU A 159 29.43 2.26 29.41
C GLU A 159 30.81 2.77 28.99
N LYS A 160 31.49 2.03 28.08
CA LYS A 160 32.80 2.41 27.56
C LYS A 160 32.79 3.71 26.77
N SER A 161 31.67 4.07 26.14
CA SER A 161 31.52 5.30 25.37
C SER A 161 31.65 6.57 26.23
N LYS A 162 31.41 6.47 27.54
CA LYS A 162 31.39 7.59 28.51
C LYS A 162 30.38 8.71 28.20
N TYR A 163 29.44 8.49 27.27
CA TYR A 163 28.37 9.46 26.99
C TYR A 163 27.26 9.45 28.06
N PHE A 164 27.04 8.30 28.69
CA PHE A 164 25.91 8.07 29.58
C PHE A 164 26.33 8.06 31.04
N THR A 165 25.53 8.71 31.89
CA THR A 165 25.65 8.61 33.34
C THR A 165 25.26 7.21 33.84
N GLU A 166 25.68 6.84 35.05
CA GLU A 166 25.27 5.58 35.68
C GLU A 166 23.73 5.43 35.75
N THR A 167 23.03 6.52 36.08
CA THR A 167 21.55 6.55 36.11
C THR A 167 20.90 6.35 34.74
N SER A 168 21.57 6.76 33.66
CA SER A 168 21.15 6.54 32.28
C SER A 168 21.43 5.11 31.83
N LEU A 169 22.58 4.55 32.19
CA LEU A 169 22.91 3.14 31.94
C LEU A 169 21.93 2.20 32.64
N ASP A 170 21.57 2.48 33.89
CA ASP A 170 20.53 1.75 34.64
C ASP A 170 19.16 1.82 33.96
N PHE A 171 18.82 2.99 33.42
CA PHE A 171 17.58 3.15 32.68
C PHE A 171 17.60 2.31 31.39
N GLN A 172 18.67 2.39 30.60
CA GLN A 172 18.83 1.59 29.38
C GLN A 172 18.78 0.09 29.68
N ARG A 173 19.43 -0.36 30.77
CA ARG A 173 19.38 -1.76 31.25
C ARG A 173 17.94 -2.21 31.49
N LYS A 174 17.15 -1.41 32.22
CA LYS A 174 15.72 -1.72 32.48
C LYS A 174 14.89 -1.78 31.19
N ILE A 175 15.14 -0.88 30.24
CA ILE A 175 14.44 -0.89 28.95
C ILE A 175 14.81 -2.15 28.15
N LEU A 176 16.09 -2.47 28.01
CA LEU A 176 16.56 -3.66 27.28
C LEU A 176 15.94 -4.94 27.85
N THR A 177 15.95 -5.13 29.17
CA THR A 177 15.35 -6.30 29.83
C THR A 177 13.83 -6.40 29.60
N SER A 178 13.12 -5.27 29.51
CA SER A 178 11.65 -5.25 29.35
C SER A 178 11.17 -5.09 27.91
N SER A 179 12.08 -4.86 26.97
CA SER A 179 11.78 -4.52 25.57
C SER A 179 11.15 -5.66 24.78
N GLY A 180 11.44 -6.92 25.17
CA GLY A 180 11.04 -8.13 24.47
C GLY A 180 12.00 -8.58 23.37
N LEU A 181 13.16 -7.94 23.25
CA LEU A 181 14.23 -8.33 22.32
C LEU A 181 14.97 -9.57 22.84
N GLY A 182 15.32 -10.46 21.92
CA GLY A 182 16.18 -11.61 22.17
C GLY A 182 17.66 -11.31 21.91
N PRO A 183 18.54 -12.30 22.12
CA PRO A 183 19.99 -12.11 21.98
C PRO A 183 20.49 -12.08 20.52
N GLU A 184 19.63 -12.43 19.55
CA GLU A 184 20.02 -12.58 18.14
C GLU A 184 19.62 -11.38 17.26
N THR A 185 19.34 -10.22 17.87
CA THR A 185 19.00 -9.00 17.13
C THR A 185 20.20 -8.35 16.46
N TYR A 186 19.99 -7.52 15.44
CA TYR A 186 21.08 -6.98 14.62
C TYR A 186 21.21 -5.46 14.72
N ILE A 187 22.46 -4.96 14.76
CA ILE A 187 22.81 -3.55 14.58
C ILE A 187 23.99 -3.43 13.59
N PRO A 188 24.18 -2.28 12.93
CA PRO A 188 25.28 -2.07 11.98
C PRO A 188 26.65 -2.21 12.64
N LEU A 189 27.64 -2.73 11.91
CA LEU A 189 29.02 -2.95 12.39
C LEU A 189 29.68 -1.70 12.96
N SER A 190 29.31 -0.51 12.48
CA SER A 190 29.79 0.76 13.00
C SER A 190 29.49 0.99 14.48
N MET A 191 28.39 0.42 14.95
CA MET A 191 27.95 0.48 16.34
C MET A 191 28.64 -0.56 17.23
N HIS A 192 29.42 -1.48 16.65
CA HIS A 192 30.24 -2.45 17.41
C HIS A 192 31.64 -1.92 17.72
N GLN A 193 32.07 -0.85 17.05
CA GLN A 193 33.41 -0.28 17.17
C GLN A 193 33.58 0.53 18.46
N GLU A 194 34.81 0.58 18.97
CA GLU A 194 35.24 1.37 20.12
C GLU A 194 36.37 2.33 19.66
N PRO A 195 36.12 3.64 19.50
CA PRO A 195 34.84 4.34 19.67
C PRO A 195 33.84 4.03 18.55
N THR A 196 32.55 4.21 18.84
CA THR A 196 31.49 4.07 17.84
C THR A 196 31.67 5.08 16.71
N ASP A 197 31.52 4.62 15.47
CA ASP A 197 31.63 5.47 14.29
C ASP A 197 30.28 6.13 13.96
N PHE A 198 30.22 7.45 14.11
CA PHE A 198 29.04 8.27 13.82
C PHE A 198 29.12 9.03 12.48
N THR A 199 30.07 8.68 11.62
CA THR A 199 30.31 9.42 10.38
C THR A 199 29.27 9.14 9.30
N LEU A 200 29.05 10.13 8.43
CA LEU A 200 28.13 10.02 7.30
C LEU A 200 28.48 8.87 6.34
N PRO A 201 29.76 8.63 5.93
CA PRO A 201 30.10 7.52 5.04
C PRO A 201 29.65 6.17 5.59
N THR A 202 29.68 6.02 6.91
CA THR A 202 29.29 4.79 7.58
C THR A 202 27.77 4.59 7.60
N SER A 203 26.98 5.65 7.84
CA SER A 203 25.52 5.61 7.65
C SER A 203 25.13 5.39 6.19
N MET A 204 25.87 5.94 5.24
CA MET A 204 25.69 5.67 3.81
C MET A 204 25.94 4.19 3.52
N LYS A 205 26.99 3.60 4.09
CA LYS A 205 27.30 2.18 3.91
C LYS A 205 26.23 1.27 4.51
N GLU A 206 25.71 1.61 5.69
CA GLU A 206 24.54 0.96 6.29
C GLU A 206 23.35 0.98 5.31
N ALA A 207 23.04 2.15 4.74
CA ALA A 207 21.93 2.29 3.80
C ALA A 207 22.14 1.44 2.54
N GLU A 208 23.32 1.51 1.92
CA GLU A 208 23.67 0.71 0.74
C GLU A 208 23.50 -0.79 1.00
N THR A 209 24.08 -1.29 2.09
CA THR A 209 24.00 -2.72 2.42
C THR A 209 22.54 -3.16 2.57
N ALA A 210 21.75 -2.45 3.37
CA ALA A 210 20.37 -2.84 3.63
C ALA A 210 19.48 -2.75 2.38
N LEU A 211 19.56 -1.62 1.65
CA LEU A 211 18.74 -1.36 0.47
C LEU A 211 19.11 -2.30 -0.69
N PHE A 212 20.40 -2.42 -1.00
CA PHE A 212 20.86 -3.21 -2.14
C PHE A 212 20.64 -4.70 -1.89
N SER A 213 20.91 -5.21 -0.69
CA SER A 213 20.64 -6.63 -0.38
C SER A 213 19.15 -6.96 -0.52
N ALA A 214 18.25 -6.13 0.01
CA ALA A 214 16.81 -6.38 -0.08
C ALA A 214 16.31 -6.33 -1.54
N VAL A 215 16.77 -5.38 -2.35
CA VAL A 215 16.38 -5.27 -3.76
C VAL A 215 16.98 -6.40 -4.60
N ALA A 216 18.25 -6.74 -4.39
CA ALA A 216 18.91 -7.82 -5.11
C ALA A 216 18.21 -9.17 -4.87
N GLU A 217 17.87 -9.48 -3.62
CA GLU A 217 17.11 -10.67 -3.25
C GLU A 217 15.72 -10.67 -3.91
N LEU A 218 15.01 -9.54 -3.88
CA LEU A 218 13.69 -9.41 -4.52
C LEU A 218 13.76 -9.67 -6.03
N LEU A 219 14.73 -9.08 -6.72
CA LEU A 219 14.94 -9.27 -8.16
C LEU A 219 15.30 -10.71 -8.48
N LYS A 220 16.18 -11.34 -7.67
CA LYS A 220 16.54 -12.76 -7.78
C LYS A 220 15.32 -13.68 -7.65
N LYS A 221 14.50 -13.47 -6.62
CA LYS A 221 13.29 -14.28 -6.35
C LYS A 221 12.23 -14.14 -7.44
N THR A 222 12.07 -12.93 -7.96
CA THR A 222 10.99 -12.62 -8.91
C THR A 222 11.37 -12.84 -10.37
N GLY A 223 12.67 -12.79 -10.70
CA GLY A 223 13.19 -12.84 -12.08
C GLY A 223 12.82 -11.61 -12.91
N VAL A 224 12.36 -10.54 -12.29
CA VAL A 224 11.95 -9.30 -12.99
C VAL A 224 13.18 -8.50 -13.38
N LYS A 225 13.21 -8.03 -14.62
CA LYS A 225 14.30 -7.18 -15.11
C LYS A 225 14.16 -5.76 -14.58
N THR A 226 15.28 -5.12 -14.29
CA THR A 226 15.37 -3.72 -13.82
C THR A 226 14.69 -2.74 -14.78
N SER A 227 14.74 -3.02 -16.09
CA SER A 227 14.08 -2.25 -17.14
C SER A 227 12.54 -2.30 -17.11
N GLU A 228 11.94 -3.27 -16.42
CA GLU A 228 10.47 -3.42 -16.33
C GLU A 228 9.85 -2.68 -15.12
N ILE A 229 10.67 -2.12 -14.24
CA ILE A 229 10.23 -1.45 -13.01
C ILE A 229 10.00 0.03 -13.32
N GLY A 230 8.74 0.46 -13.23
CA GLY A 230 8.33 1.84 -13.53
C GLY A 230 8.32 2.77 -12.33
N ILE A 231 8.21 2.23 -11.11
CA ILE A 231 8.01 3.02 -9.89
C ILE A 231 8.91 2.48 -8.77
N LEU A 232 9.58 3.38 -8.05
CA LEU A 232 10.34 3.08 -6.85
C LEU A 232 9.94 4.03 -5.72
N VAL A 233 9.37 3.49 -4.65
CA VAL A 233 9.04 4.22 -3.43
C VAL A 233 9.96 3.73 -2.31
N VAL A 234 10.90 4.58 -1.89
CA VAL A 234 11.81 4.31 -0.77
C VAL A 234 11.35 5.08 0.46
N ASN A 235 11.30 4.44 1.62
CA ASN A 235 11.08 5.12 2.89
C ASN A 235 12.19 4.82 3.91
N CYS A 236 12.66 5.89 4.53
CA CYS A 236 13.59 5.90 5.66
C CYS A 236 13.32 7.18 6.45
N SER A 237 13.03 7.08 7.74
CA SER A 237 12.53 8.22 8.51
C SER A 237 13.63 9.12 9.03
N THR A 238 14.72 8.53 9.50
CA THR A 238 15.80 9.19 10.26
C THR A 238 16.99 9.60 9.39
N PHE A 239 17.02 9.18 8.12
CA PHE A 239 18.14 9.42 7.22
C PHE A 239 17.67 9.78 5.81
N CYS A 240 18.01 10.99 5.38
CA CYS A 240 17.63 11.55 4.09
C CYS A 240 18.82 12.29 3.45
N PRO A 241 19.79 11.56 2.87
CA PRO A 241 20.98 12.15 2.27
C PRO A 241 20.67 12.81 0.91
N ILE A 242 21.65 13.56 0.40
CA ILE A 242 21.69 14.07 -0.97
C ILE A 242 22.96 13.49 -1.63
N PRO A 243 22.85 12.72 -2.73
CA PRO A 243 21.62 12.30 -3.42
C PRO A 243 20.72 11.37 -2.58
N SER A 244 19.43 11.33 -2.91
CA SER A 244 18.43 10.53 -2.18
C SER A 244 18.69 9.03 -2.22
N LEU A 245 18.12 8.28 -1.26
CA LEU A 245 18.24 6.82 -1.23
C LEU A 245 17.64 6.15 -2.46
N SER A 246 16.55 6.68 -3.01
CA SER A 246 15.98 6.18 -4.26
C SER A 246 16.94 6.36 -5.44
N ALA A 247 17.65 7.49 -5.52
CA ALA A 247 18.67 7.73 -6.54
C ALA A 247 19.85 6.75 -6.41
N MET A 248 20.26 6.42 -5.17
CA MET A 248 21.30 5.40 -4.94
C MET A 248 20.88 4.03 -5.51
N VAL A 249 19.64 3.62 -5.27
CA VAL A 249 19.09 2.35 -5.79
C VAL A 249 18.98 2.37 -7.31
N VAL A 250 18.50 3.46 -7.91
CA VAL A 250 18.44 3.62 -9.38
C VAL A 250 19.83 3.48 -10.00
N ASN A 251 20.82 4.19 -9.45
CA ASN A 251 22.19 4.15 -9.94
C ASN A 251 22.83 2.77 -9.80
N HIS A 252 22.64 2.11 -8.65
CA HIS A 252 23.25 0.81 -8.39
C HIS A 252 22.70 -0.31 -9.28
N PHE A 253 21.38 -0.33 -9.51
CA PHE A 253 20.72 -1.39 -10.28
C PHE A 253 20.51 -1.07 -11.76
N GLY A 254 20.89 0.14 -12.21
CA GLY A 254 20.64 0.58 -13.59
C GLY A 254 19.14 0.52 -13.94
N LEU A 255 18.29 1.07 -13.06
CA LEU A 255 16.86 1.18 -13.35
C LEU A 255 16.63 2.10 -14.55
N ARG A 256 15.48 1.96 -15.22
CA ARG A 256 15.12 2.75 -16.42
C ARG A 256 15.22 4.26 -16.19
N GLU A 257 15.56 5.00 -17.24
CA GLU A 257 15.81 6.46 -17.18
C GLU A 257 14.57 7.28 -16.82
N ASP A 258 13.37 6.81 -17.19
CA ASP A 258 12.08 7.44 -16.91
C ASP A 258 11.34 6.79 -15.73
N ILE A 259 12.08 6.19 -14.79
CA ILE A 259 11.52 5.65 -13.55
C ILE A 259 10.97 6.77 -12.66
N GLU A 260 9.77 6.59 -12.13
CA GLU A 260 9.25 7.49 -11.10
C GLU A 260 9.77 7.08 -9.73
N THR A 261 10.47 7.99 -9.05
CA THR A 261 10.99 7.71 -7.71
C THR A 261 10.48 8.68 -6.66
N TYR A 262 10.24 8.13 -5.46
CA TYR A 262 9.77 8.88 -4.30
C TYR A 262 10.58 8.47 -3.07
N ASN A 263 11.19 9.44 -2.39
CA ASN A 263 11.90 9.22 -1.13
C ASN A 263 11.09 9.82 0.03
N LEU A 264 10.67 8.95 0.95
CA LEU A 264 9.71 9.22 1.99
C LEU A 264 10.39 9.29 3.37
N GLY A 265 10.37 10.46 4.02
CA GLY A 265 10.98 10.70 5.34
C GLY A 265 10.01 11.10 6.45
N GLY A 266 10.44 11.00 7.71
CA GLY A 266 9.73 11.53 8.89
C GLY A 266 8.39 10.88 9.25
N MET A 267 8.06 9.69 8.71
CA MET A 267 6.77 9.03 8.93
C MET A 267 6.78 7.88 9.96
N GLY A 268 7.98 7.44 10.36
CA GLY A 268 8.21 6.40 11.36
C GLY A 268 7.70 5.03 10.94
N CYS A 269 7.43 4.18 11.92
CA CYS A 269 7.19 2.75 11.69
C CYS A 269 5.95 2.40 10.85
N SER A 270 5.03 3.34 10.60
CA SER A 270 3.87 3.12 9.73
C SER A 270 4.14 3.37 8.24
N ALA A 271 5.36 3.80 7.89
CA ALA A 271 5.72 4.21 6.53
C ALA A 271 5.70 3.06 5.52
N GLY A 272 5.91 1.80 5.95
CA GLY A 272 5.86 0.64 5.07
C GLY A 272 4.49 0.47 4.41
N VAL A 273 3.41 0.50 5.19
CA VAL A 273 2.03 0.44 4.66
C VAL A 273 1.69 1.68 3.83
N LEU A 274 2.23 2.85 4.22
CA LEU A 274 2.05 4.08 3.46
C LEU A 274 2.71 4.01 2.08
N ALA A 275 3.90 3.41 1.98
CA ALA A 275 4.58 3.18 0.70
C ALA A 275 3.77 2.23 -0.19
N ILE A 276 3.14 1.19 0.37
CA ILE A 276 2.19 0.33 -0.36
C ILE A 276 1.00 1.14 -0.88
N ASN A 277 0.43 2.03 -0.08
CA ASN A 277 -0.66 2.90 -0.56
C ASN A 277 -0.19 3.86 -1.66
N LEU A 278 0.97 4.49 -1.54
CA LEU A 278 1.47 5.38 -2.58
C LEU A 278 1.69 4.61 -3.89
N ALA A 279 2.36 3.45 -3.81
CA ALA A 279 2.53 2.57 -4.97
C ALA A 279 1.19 2.09 -5.54
N GLN A 280 0.15 1.89 -4.70
CA GLN A 280 -1.20 1.59 -5.16
C GLN A 280 -1.74 2.67 -6.07
N ASP A 281 -1.65 3.92 -5.63
CA ASP A 281 -2.26 5.04 -6.30
C ASP A 281 -1.52 5.34 -7.61
N LEU A 282 -0.19 5.20 -7.62
CA LEU A 282 0.62 5.27 -8.84
C LEU A 282 0.28 4.12 -9.80
N LEU A 283 0.17 2.88 -9.34
CA LEU A 283 -0.21 1.73 -10.19
C LEU A 283 -1.64 1.81 -10.74
N LYS A 284 -2.52 2.66 -10.19
CA LYS A 284 -3.82 2.94 -10.83
C LYS A 284 -3.66 3.84 -12.06
N VAL A 285 -2.67 4.72 -12.06
CA VAL A 285 -2.38 5.65 -13.15
C VAL A 285 -1.50 4.98 -14.21
N HIS A 286 -0.39 4.36 -13.79
CA HIS A 286 0.56 3.70 -14.68
C HIS A 286 0.17 2.25 -14.93
N LYS A 287 -0.43 1.99 -16.10
CA LYS A 287 -0.90 0.65 -16.48
C LYS A 287 0.26 -0.28 -16.83
N ASN A 288 0.10 -1.58 -16.52
CA ASN A 288 1.00 -2.66 -16.92
C ASN A 288 2.47 -2.46 -16.49
N THR A 289 2.72 -2.02 -15.25
CA THR A 289 4.07 -1.78 -14.74
C THR A 289 4.30 -2.46 -13.38
N TYR A 290 5.55 -2.48 -12.94
CA TYR A 290 5.95 -2.89 -11.60
C TYR A 290 6.27 -1.68 -10.73
N ALA A 291 5.95 -1.78 -9.45
CA ALA A 291 6.39 -0.84 -8.42
C ALA A 291 7.17 -1.57 -7.33
N ILE A 292 8.30 -1.01 -6.90
CA ILE A 292 9.01 -1.45 -5.70
C ILE A 292 8.68 -0.51 -4.55
N ALA A 293 8.15 -1.04 -3.45
CA ALA A 293 8.12 -0.35 -2.17
C ALA A 293 9.27 -0.87 -1.30
N LEU A 294 10.19 0.01 -0.93
CA LEU A 294 11.40 -0.30 -0.18
C LEU A 294 11.38 0.44 1.15
N SER A 295 11.58 -0.29 2.24
CA SER A 295 11.50 0.24 3.61
C SER A 295 12.75 -0.14 4.38
N THR A 296 13.37 0.82 5.04
CA THR A 296 14.51 0.61 5.95
C THR A 296 14.56 1.75 6.97
N GLU A 297 15.41 1.62 7.99
CA GLU A 297 15.69 2.68 8.94
C GLU A 297 17.17 2.65 9.29
N MET A 298 17.83 3.81 9.20
CA MET A 298 19.22 3.92 9.62
C MET A 298 19.26 4.17 11.12
N ILE A 299 20.02 3.33 11.82
CA ILE A 299 20.12 3.38 13.28
C ILE A 299 21.54 3.69 13.76
N SER A 300 22.54 3.68 12.88
CA SER A 300 23.89 4.17 13.20
C SER A 300 24.02 5.68 12.93
N GLY A 301 25.23 6.23 13.12
CA GLY A 301 25.49 7.62 12.76
C GLY A 301 24.94 8.63 13.74
N ARG A 302 24.58 9.82 13.22
CA ARG A 302 24.00 10.92 13.99
C ARG A 302 22.61 10.61 14.55
N GLN A 303 22.03 9.46 14.18
CA GLN A 303 20.75 8.97 14.66
C GLN A 303 20.84 8.35 16.06
N VAL A 304 22.04 7.99 16.52
CA VAL A 304 22.27 7.49 17.89
C VAL A 304 22.22 8.67 18.86
N TYR A 305 21.30 8.62 19.81
CA TYR A 305 21.21 9.64 20.85
C TYR A 305 22.32 9.45 21.88
N THR A 306 23.18 10.46 22.06
CA THR A 306 24.33 10.43 22.99
C THR A 306 24.13 11.30 24.23
N GLY A 307 22.93 11.85 24.44
CA GLY A 307 22.59 12.59 25.66
C GLY A 307 22.00 11.70 26.77
N ASN A 308 21.47 12.33 27.83
CA ASN A 308 21.01 11.64 29.04
C ASN A 308 19.50 11.83 29.34
N ASP A 309 18.72 12.34 28.39
CA ASP A 309 17.26 12.43 28.50
C ASP A 309 16.61 11.04 28.29
N ARG A 310 15.87 10.60 29.30
CA ARG A 310 15.21 9.29 29.31
C ARG A 310 14.22 9.09 28.18
N SER A 311 13.55 10.14 27.74
CA SER A 311 12.55 10.06 26.67
C SER A 311 13.17 9.78 25.30
N MET A 312 14.45 10.12 25.11
CA MET A 312 15.18 9.93 23.86
C MET A 312 16.00 8.63 23.85
N MET A 313 16.46 8.16 25.02
CA MET A 313 17.24 6.92 25.13
C MET A 313 16.48 5.63 24.78
N VAL A 314 15.15 5.64 24.84
CA VAL A 314 14.34 4.45 24.54
C VAL A 314 14.59 3.95 23.11
N GLY A 315 14.78 4.87 22.15
CA GLY A 315 15.05 4.54 20.75
C GLY A 315 16.29 3.67 20.58
N ASN A 316 17.41 4.06 21.21
CA ASN A 316 18.66 3.31 21.18
C ASN A 316 18.50 1.86 21.63
N CYS A 317 17.59 1.61 22.59
CA CYS A 317 17.40 0.28 23.17
C CYS A 317 16.55 -0.65 22.28
N ILE A 318 15.54 -0.12 21.58
CA ILE A 318 14.51 -0.94 20.92
C ILE A 318 14.72 -1.13 19.42
N PHE A 319 15.33 -0.14 18.74
CA PHE A 319 15.49 -0.19 17.29
C PHE A 319 16.60 -1.15 16.89
N ARG A 320 16.37 -1.87 15.79
CA ARG A 320 17.29 -2.85 15.22
C ARG A 320 17.30 -2.70 13.71
N TRP A 321 18.36 -3.19 13.10
CA TRP A 321 18.62 -2.96 11.69
C TRP A 321 17.88 -3.96 10.80
N GLY A 322 17.34 -3.47 9.68
CA GLY A 322 16.56 -4.26 8.75
C GLY A 322 16.12 -3.48 7.52
N ALA A 323 15.70 -4.22 6.50
CA ALA A 323 15.08 -3.66 5.32
C ALA A 323 14.12 -4.66 4.68
N SER A 324 13.12 -4.15 3.99
CA SER A 324 12.17 -4.95 3.22
C SER A 324 11.91 -4.33 1.85
N ALA A 325 12.03 -5.14 0.80
CA ALA A 325 11.70 -4.75 -0.56
C ALA A 325 10.48 -5.53 -1.04
N ILE A 326 9.50 -4.84 -1.61
CA ILE A 326 8.20 -5.42 -1.98
C ILE A 326 7.92 -5.13 -3.45
N LEU A 327 7.68 -6.17 -4.25
CA LEU A 327 7.32 -6.03 -5.65
C LEU A 327 5.79 -6.07 -5.82
N LEU A 328 5.24 -4.95 -6.29
CA LEU A 328 3.83 -4.79 -6.60
C LEU A 328 3.62 -4.77 -8.11
N SER A 329 2.49 -5.33 -8.57
CA SER A 329 2.12 -5.38 -9.98
C SER A 329 0.64 -5.11 -10.18
N ASN A 330 0.31 -4.40 -11.27
CA ASN A 330 -1.05 -4.32 -11.81
C ASN A 330 -1.23 -5.13 -13.11
N LYS A 331 -0.21 -5.91 -13.51
CA LYS A 331 -0.24 -6.71 -14.74
C LYS A 331 -1.11 -7.95 -14.53
N HIS A 332 -2.07 -8.18 -15.42
CA HIS A 332 -2.98 -9.34 -15.33
C HIS A 332 -2.23 -10.68 -15.33
N LYS A 333 -1.12 -10.77 -16.09
CA LYS A 333 -0.27 -11.98 -16.18
C LYS A 333 0.36 -12.40 -14.84
N ASP A 334 0.52 -11.47 -13.89
CA ASP A 334 1.14 -11.79 -12.60
C ASP A 334 0.17 -12.46 -11.60
N ARG A 335 -1.14 -12.49 -11.90
CA ARG A 335 -2.14 -13.10 -11.03
C ARG A 335 -1.82 -14.54 -10.63
N GLY A 336 -1.25 -15.32 -11.56
CA GLY A 336 -0.93 -16.73 -11.33
C GLY A 336 0.29 -16.97 -10.44
N ARG A 337 1.22 -16.01 -10.38
CA ARG A 337 2.47 -16.12 -9.59
C ARG A 337 2.49 -15.27 -8.33
N ALA A 338 1.55 -14.33 -8.21
CA ALA A 338 1.48 -13.42 -7.07
C ALA A 338 1.21 -14.16 -5.77
N LYS A 339 1.87 -13.75 -4.69
CA LYS A 339 1.61 -14.29 -3.36
C LYS A 339 0.27 -13.82 -2.80
N TYR A 340 -0.02 -12.52 -2.96
CA TYR A 340 -1.20 -11.89 -2.37
C TYR A 340 -1.87 -10.91 -3.32
N SER A 341 -3.16 -10.67 -3.10
CA SER A 341 -3.92 -9.56 -3.70
C SER A 341 -4.23 -8.53 -2.63
N LEU A 342 -3.99 -7.25 -2.92
CA LEU A 342 -4.39 -6.19 -2.00
C LEU A 342 -5.89 -5.94 -2.11
N LEU A 343 -6.62 -6.01 -0.98
CA LEU A 343 -8.05 -5.74 -0.92
C LEU A 343 -8.33 -4.31 -0.48
N HIS A 344 -7.75 -3.91 0.65
CA HIS A 344 -8.02 -2.63 1.28
C HIS A 344 -6.75 -2.04 1.88
N VAL A 345 -6.60 -0.72 1.73
CA VAL A 345 -5.64 0.07 2.49
C VAL A 345 -6.40 1.20 3.18
N VAL A 346 -6.14 1.38 4.47
CA VAL A 346 -6.76 2.41 5.30
C VAL A 346 -5.67 3.17 6.01
N ARG A 347 -5.69 4.49 5.87
CA ARG A 347 -4.77 5.42 6.52
C ARG A 347 -5.56 6.34 7.43
N THR A 348 -5.04 6.55 8.63
CA THR A 348 -5.55 7.54 9.56
C THR A 348 -4.42 8.38 10.10
N HIS A 349 -4.70 9.66 10.32
CA HIS A 349 -3.71 10.64 10.71
C HIS A 349 -4.27 11.55 11.79
N GLN A 350 -3.56 11.62 12.92
CA GLN A 350 -3.94 12.47 14.04
C GLN A 350 -3.01 13.68 14.24
N GLY A 351 -2.24 14.07 13.22
CA GLY A 351 -1.30 15.20 13.31
C GLY A 351 -1.93 16.54 13.65
N ALA A 352 -3.23 16.71 13.39
CA ALA A 352 -3.96 17.90 13.79
C ALA A 352 -4.26 17.97 15.31
N ASN A 353 -4.13 16.85 16.03
CA ASN A 353 -4.28 16.81 17.48
C ASN A 353 -2.92 17.13 18.13
N PRO A 354 -2.78 18.23 18.91
CA PRO A 354 -1.52 18.62 19.54
C PRO A 354 -0.90 17.51 20.39
N ARG A 355 -1.74 16.72 21.10
CA ARG A 355 -1.26 15.60 21.91
C ARG A 355 -0.62 14.52 21.05
N SER A 356 -1.22 14.19 19.91
CA SER A 356 -0.72 13.16 19.01
C SER A 356 0.53 13.63 18.24
N PHE A 357 0.57 14.93 17.90
CA PHE A 357 1.72 15.55 17.25
C PHE A 357 2.98 15.53 18.14
N GLU A 358 2.85 15.87 19.41
CA GLU A 358 3.98 15.92 20.36
C GLU A 358 4.41 14.53 20.88
N CYS A 359 3.76 13.43 20.45
CA CYS A 359 4.07 12.10 20.99
C CYS A 359 5.42 11.52 20.55
N VAL A 360 5.83 11.81 19.31
CA VAL A 360 7.09 11.35 18.71
C VAL A 360 7.65 12.51 17.91
N LYS A 361 8.68 13.16 18.44
CA LYS A 361 9.23 14.40 17.87
C LYS A 361 10.74 14.47 18.08
N THR A 362 11.42 15.02 17.10
CA THR A 362 12.85 15.36 17.20
C THR A 362 13.01 16.72 17.85
N PHE A 363 13.88 16.83 18.85
CA PHE A 363 14.31 18.10 19.42
C PHE A 363 15.68 17.97 20.09
N LEU A 364 16.27 19.10 20.44
CA LEU A 364 17.50 19.18 21.21
C LEU A 364 17.16 19.05 22.70
N ASP A 365 17.89 18.18 23.41
CA ASP A 365 17.82 18.14 24.86
C ASP A 365 18.45 19.41 25.49
N ALA A 366 18.39 19.51 26.82
CA ALA A 366 18.93 20.66 27.55
C ALA A 366 20.45 20.88 27.38
N ALA A 367 21.19 19.85 26.97
CA ALA A 367 22.62 19.89 26.73
C ALA A 367 22.96 20.08 25.23
N GLY A 368 21.95 20.21 24.36
CA GLY A 368 22.11 20.43 22.92
C GLY A 368 22.27 19.16 22.09
N PHE A 369 22.04 17.97 22.65
CA PHE A 369 22.04 16.72 21.87
C PHE A 369 20.69 16.53 21.19
N GLU A 370 20.71 16.27 19.88
CA GLU A 370 19.52 15.96 19.10
C GLU A 370 19.08 14.52 19.35
N GLY A 371 17.78 14.32 19.61
CA GLY A 371 17.21 12.99 19.76
C GLY A 371 15.72 12.94 19.42
N ILE A 372 15.21 11.72 19.26
CA ILE A 372 13.78 11.46 19.04
C ILE A 372 13.15 11.13 20.39
N SER A 373 12.34 12.04 20.91
CA SER A 373 11.64 11.84 22.17
C SER A 373 10.37 11.02 22.00
N LEU A 374 10.16 10.05 22.89
CA LEU A 374 8.92 9.30 23.02
C LEU A 374 8.17 9.78 24.27
N SER A 375 7.02 10.43 24.05
CA SER A 375 6.18 10.94 25.14
C SER A 375 5.55 9.80 25.95
N LYS A 376 5.36 10.04 27.26
CA LYS A 376 4.60 9.13 28.15
C LYS A 376 3.14 8.94 27.71
N THR A 377 2.58 9.86 26.91
CA THR A 377 1.22 9.74 26.39
C THR A 377 1.11 8.93 25.10
N LEU A 378 2.23 8.43 24.56
CA LEU A 378 2.29 7.70 23.30
C LEU A 378 1.29 6.54 23.24
N MET A 379 1.17 5.74 24.30
CA MET A 379 0.26 4.59 24.31
C MET A 379 -1.21 5.00 24.22
N ALA A 380 -1.60 6.10 24.86
CA ALA A 380 -2.95 6.61 24.78
C ALA A 380 -3.26 7.15 23.36
N ALA A 381 -2.36 7.96 22.80
CA ALA A 381 -2.51 8.48 21.44
C ALA A 381 -2.52 7.36 20.38
N ALA A 382 -1.69 6.32 20.56
CA ALA A 382 -1.70 5.13 19.74
C ALA A 382 -3.03 4.38 19.80
N GLY A 383 -3.63 4.27 21.00
CA GLY A 383 -4.97 3.68 21.18
C GLY A 383 -6.07 4.46 20.45
N ASP A 384 -6.01 5.80 20.50
CA ASP A 384 -6.95 6.66 19.78
C ASP A 384 -6.78 6.53 18.25
N ALA A 385 -5.53 6.49 17.76
CA ALA A 385 -5.23 6.31 16.35
C ALA A 385 -5.68 4.93 15.85
N LEU A 386 -5.44 3.88 16.62
CA LEU A 386 -5.91 2.52 16.36
C LEU A 386 -7.44 2.48 16.27
N LYS A 387 -8.14 3.11 17.21
CA LYS A 387 -9.61 3.18 17.19
C LYS A 387 -10.14 3.89 15.94
N SER A 388 -9.50 4.97 15.51
CA SER A 388 -9.86 5.69 14.28
C SER A 388 -9.66 4.81 13.04
N ASN A 389 -8.54 4.10 12.96
CA ASN A 389 -8.26 3.17 11.87
C ASN A 389 -9.27 2.02 11.81
N ILE A 390 -9.52 1.38 12.95
CA ILE A 390 -10.48 0.28 13.07
C ILE A 390 -11.88 0.72 12.63
N THR A 391 -12.32 1.91 13.06
CA THR A 391 -13.65 2.44 12.70
C THR A 391 -13.80 2.62 11.18
N THR A 392 -12.70 2.93 10.49
CA THR A 392 -12.68 3.11 9.03
C THR A 392 -12.54 1.77 8.28
N LEU A 393 -11.78 0.82 8.84
CA LEU A 393 -11.55 -0.50 8.23
C LEU A 393 -12.72 -1.47 8.43
N ALA A 394 -13.33 -1.47 9.62
CA ALA A 394 -14.38 -2.41 10.01
C ALA A 394 -15.53 -2.55 8.99
N PRO A 395 -16.09 -1.46 8.43
CA PRO A 395 -17.15 -1.57 7.42
C PRO A 395 -16.70 -2.25 6.12
N LYS A 396 -15.40 -2.25 5.80
CA LYS A 396 -14.86 -2.86 4.58
C LYS A 396 -14.65 -4.37 4.72
N ILE A 397 -14.27 -4.85 5.91
CA ILE A 397 -13.88 -6.25 6.13
C ILE A 397 -14.91 -7.09 6.89
N LEU A 398 -15.73 -6.50 7.75
CA LEU A 398 -16.60 -7.29 8.63
C LEU A 398 -17.82 -7.88 7.88
N PRO A 399 -18.27 -9.08 8.28
CA PRO A 399 -19.53 -9.65 7.80
C PRO A 399 -20.72 -8.79 8.23
N ILE A 400 -21.83 -8.95 7.52
CA ILE A 400 -23.06 -8.20 7.76
C ILE A 400 -23.58 -8.41 9.20
N SER A 401 -23.41 -9.61 9.76
CA SER A 401 -23.79 -9.93 11.14
C SER A 401 -23.05 -9.07 12.18
N GLU A 402 -21.74 -8.91 12.04
CA GLU A 402 -20.92 -8.08 12.93
C GLU A 402 -21.20 -6.59 12.73
N LYS A 403 -21.43 -6.17 11.48
CA LYS A 403 -21.87 -4.79 11.15
C LYS A 403 -23.18 -4.44 11.86
N LEU A 404 -24.15 -5.36 11.84
CA LEU A 404 -25.44 -5.16 12.47
C LEU A 404 -25.29 -5.06 14.01
N LYS A 405 -24.50 -5.94 14.64
CA LYS A 405 -24.20 -5.87 16.10
C LYS A 405 -23.54 -4.55 16.49
N TYR A 406 -22.61 -4.05 15.68
CA TYR A 406 -21.97 -2.77 15.93
C TYR A 406 -22.96 -1.61 15.77
N ALA A 407 -23.79 -1.62 14.72
CA ALA A 407 -24.81 -0.60 14.48
C ALA A 407 -25.86 -0.56 15.60
N THR A 408 -26.35 -1.72 16.06
CA THR A 408 -27.29 -1.80 17.18
C THR A 408 -26.66 -1.30 18.47
N ASN A 409 -25.41 -1.64 18.76
CA ASN A 409 -24.69 -1.07 19.91
C ASN A 409 -24.58 0.46 19.83
N LEU A 410 -24.25 1.01 18.64
CA LEU A 410 -24.16 2.45 18.44
C LEU A 410 -25.52 3.15 18.67
N MET A 411 -26.61 2.57 18.17
CA MET A 411 -27.96 3.07 18.39
C MET A 411 -28.38 2.98 19.86
N SER A 412 -28.17 1.84 20.51
CA SER A 412 -28.45 1.66 21.94
C SER A 412 -27.63 2.61 22.82
N ARG A 413 -26.41 2.98 22.41
CA ARG A 413 -25.62 3.99 23.15
C ARG A 413 -26.18 5.39 23.00
N LYS A 414 -26.69 5.76 21.82
CA LYS A 414 -27.36 7.05 21.60
C LYS A 414 -28.71 7.13 22.33
N LEU A 415 -29.47 6.03 22.36
CA LEU A 415 -30.84 6.01 22.89
C LEU A 415 -30.92 5.64 24.37
N LEU A 416 -30.14 4.65 24.84
CA LEU A 416 -30.26 4.04 26.17
C LEU A 416 -29.09 4.37 27.11
N LYS A 417 -28.22 5.34 26.75
CA LYS A 417 -27.00 5.70 27.52
C LYS A 417 -26.17 4.48 27.97
N ALA A 418 -26.11 3.43 27.16
CA ALA A 418 -25.36 2.21 27.50
C ALA A 418 -23.83 2.47 27.61
N HIS A 419 -23.19 1.93 28.64
CA HIS A 419 -21.88 2.39 29.11
C HIS A 419 -20.66 1.72 28.45
N LYS A 420 -20.80 0.61 27.71
CA LYS A 420 -19.64 -0.07 27.10
C LYS A 420 -19.71 -0.11 25.56
N PRO A 421 -18.71 0.47 24.85
CA PRO A 421 -18.60 0.34 23.41
C PRO A 421 -18.34 -1.12 23.02
N TYR A 422 -19.09 -1.62 22.05
CA TYR A 422 -18.84 -2.93 21.45
C TYR A 422 -17.61 -2.88 20.54
N THR A 423 -16.64 -3.77 20.79
CA THR A 423 -15.52 -4.02 19.88
C THR A 423 -15.91 -5.16 18.95
N PRO A 424 -15.99 -4.94 17.63
CA PRO A 424 -16.29 -6.01 16.67
C PRO A 424 -15.29 -7.16 16.74
N ASN A 425 -15.74 -8.37 16.46
CA ASN A 425 -14.84 -9.51 16.41
C ASN A 425 -14.15 -9.62 15.04
N PHE A 426 -12.97 -9.03 14.91
CA PHE A 426 -12.17 -9.09 13.69
C PHE A 426 -11.69 -10.50 13.32
N GLN A 427 -11.59 -11.41 14.30
CA GLN A 427 -11.17 -12.80 14.07
C GLN A 427 -12.21 -13.60 13.27
N SER A 428 -13.42 -13.09 13.11
CA SER A 428 -14.43 -13.67 12.22
C SER A 428 -14.18 -13.40 10.74
N SER A 429 -13.29 -12.44 10.43
CA SER A 429 -13.09 -11.92 9.06
C SER A 429 -11.62 -11.90 8.64
N ILE A 430 -10.70 -11.96 9.59
CA ILE A 430 -9.26 -11.91 9.35
C ILE A 430 -8.66 -13.15 10.00
N ASP A 431 -7.92 -13.91 9.20
CA ASP A 431 -7.28 -15.15 9.63
C ASP A 431 -5.92 -14.88 10.29
N HIS A 432 -5.18 -13.90 9.78
CA HIS A 432 -3.81 -13.59 10.22
C HIS A 432 -3.58 -12.11 10.51
N PHE A 433 -2.86 -11.82 11.59
CA PHE A 433 -2.58 -10.45 12.04
C PHE A 433 -1.07 -10.16 12.04
N CYS A 434 -0.63 -9.31 11.12
CA CYS A 434 0.71 -8.75 11.07
C CYS A 434 0.75 -7.42 11.83
N ILE A 435 1.00 -7.47 13.14
CA ILE A 435 1.06 -6.26 13.97
C ILE A 435 2.51 -5.79 14.02
N HIS A 436 2.72 -4.50 13.76
CA HIS A 436 4.05 -3.91 13.88
C HIS A 436 4.66 -4.14 15.28
N PRO A 437 5.82 -4.82 15.39
CA PRO A 437 6.51 -5.05 16.66
C PRO A 437 7.27 -3.79 17.10
N GLY A 438 6.53 -2.75 17.51
CA GLY A 438 7.12 -1.51 18.01
C GLY A 438 7.80 -1.64 19.38
N GLY A 439 7.45 -2.70 20.11
CA GLY A 439 7.92 -3.01 21.46
C GLY A 439 6.86 -3.78 22.23
N LYS A 440 7.25 -4.43 23.33
CA LYS A 440 6.33 -5.28 24.14
C LYS A 440 5.06 -4.55 24.55
N ALA A 441 5.18 -3.33 25.08
CA ALA A 441 4.03 -2.53 25.54
C ALA A 441 3.02 -2.19 24.41
N VAL A 442 3.51 -1.96 23.19
CA VAL A 442 2.65 -1.69 22.03
C VAL A 442 1.87 -2.95 21.66
N LEU A 443 2.53 -4.10 21.62
CA LEU A 443 1.89 -5.39 21.32
C LEU A 443 0.84 -5.74 22.38
N ASP A 444 1.16 -5.58 23.66
CA ASP A 444 0.22 -5.82 24.77
C ASP A 444 -1.01 -4.89 24.68
N GLY A 445 -0.78 -3.62 24.31
CA GLY A 445 -1.84 -2.66 24.07
C GLY A 445 -2.76 -3.06 22.92
N ILE A 446 -2.21 -3.51 21.79
CA ILE A 446 -3.01 -3.94 20.62
C ILE A 446 -3.76 -5.24 20.93
N GLU A 447 -3.10 -6.22 21.56
CA GLU A 447 -3.73 -7.48 21.98
C GLU A 447 -4.98 -7.22 22.83
N LYS A 448 -4.86 -6.36 23.84
CA LYS A 448 -5.97 -6.00 24.73
C LYS A 448 -7.10 -5.28 23.99
N ASN A 449 -6.77 -4.34 23.10
CA ASN A 449 -7.77 -3.54 22.37
C ASN A 449 -8.54 -4.35 21.32
N LEU A 450 -7.86 -5.27 20.63
CA LEU A 450 -8.44 -6.13 19.60
C LEU A 450 -8.91 -7.49 20.13
N ARG A 451 -8.66 -7.80 21.40
CA ARG A 451 -8.95 -9.08 22.07
C ARG A 451 -8.36 -10.27 21.32
N LEU A 452 -7.12 -10.11 20.84
CA LEU A 452 -6.42 -11.14 20.08
C LEU A 452 -5.94 -12.27 21.01
N SER A 453 -5.86 -13.48 20.46
CA SER A 453 -5.33 -14.64 21.17
C SER A 453 -3.80 -14.68 21.07
N SER A 454 -3.16 -15.48 21.95
CA SER A 454 -1.72 -15.72 21.88
C SER A 454 -1.27 -16.23 20.51
N HIS A 455 -2.09 -17.06 19.85
CA HIS A 455 -1.80 -17.55 18.49
C HIS A 455 -1.70 -16.42 17.46
N HIS A 456 -2.60 -15.42 17.52
CA HIS A 456 -2.55 -14.25 16.64
C HIS A 456 -1.38 -13.33 16.96
N MET A 457 -1.00 -13.21 18.24
CA MET A 457 0.10 -12.34 18.67
C MET A 457 1.48 -12.95 18.47
N GLU A 458 1.57 -14.29 18.42
CA GLU A 458 2.84 -15.01 18.33
C GLU A 458 3.74 -14.51 17.19
N PRO A 459 3.30 -14.37 15.92
CA PRO A 459 4.18 -13.91 14.84
C PRO A 459 4.84 -12.56 15.13
N SER A 460 4.08 -11.62 15.72
CA SER A 460 4.55 -10.28 16.04
C SER A 460 5.52 -10.30 17.23
N ARG A 461 5.23 -11.10 18.25
CA ARG A 461 6.09 -11.28 19.42
C ARG A 461 7.40 -12.00 19.10
N MET A 462 7.35 -13.05 18.28
CA MET A 462 8.54 -13.77 17.85
C MET A 462 9.41 -12.90 16.95
N SER A 463 8.81 -12.11 16.05
CA SER A 463 9.56 -11.14 15.23
C SER A 463 10.25 -10.07 16.08
N LEU A 464 9.56 -9.53 17.10
CA LEU A 464 10.19 -8.61 18.06
C LEU A 464 11.37 -9.25 18.77
N HIS A 465 11.23 -10.51 19.20
CA HIS A 465 12.30 -11.23 19.89
C HIS A 465 13.49 -11.50 18.96
N ARG A 466 13.24 -12.00 17.74
CA ARG A 466 14.31 -12.43 16.83
C ARG A 466 15.03 -11.28 16.14
N PHE A 467 14.28 -10.26 15.70
CA PHE A 467 14.79 -9.19 14.83
C PHE A 467 14.69 -7.81 15.46
N GLY A 468 13.93 -7.64 16.55
CA GLY A 468 13.69 -6.34 17.18
C GLY A 468 12.76 -5.44 16.38
N ASN A 469 12.74 -4.15 16.72
CA ASN A 469 11.96 -3.17 15.99
C ASN A 469 12.78 -2.60 14.82
N GLN A 470 12.51 -3.05 13.61
CA GLN A 470 13.13 -2.57 12.36
C GLN A 470 12.30 -1.48 11.68
N SER A 471 11.59 -0.67 12.47
CA SER A 471 10.74 0.43 12.03
C SER A 471 9.70 -0.02 10.97
N SER A 472 9.69 0.64 9.81
CA SER A 472 8.72 0.43 8.73
C SER A 472 8.80 -0.95 8.06
N SER A 473 9.93 -1.65 8.19
CA SER A 473 10.14 -2.96 7.58
C SER A 473 9.57 -4.11 8.42
N SER A 474 9.35 -3.91 9.73
CA SER A 474 9.10 -5.00 10.69
C SER A 474 7.88 -5.88 10.37
N ILE A 475 6.80 -5.31 9.82
CA ILE A 475 5.58 -6.07 9.47
C ILE A 475 5.81 -7.13 8.38
N TRP A 476 6.88 -6.99 7.58
CA TRP A 476 7.25 -7.95 6.55
C TRP A 476 7.99 -9.14 7.15
N TYR A 477 8.75 -8.96 8.22
CA TYR A 477 9.35 -10.07 8.98
C TYR A 477 8.27 -10.87 9.72
N VAL A 478 7.19 -10.21 10.18
CA VAL A 478 6.01 -10.89 10.73
C VAL A 478 5.31 -11.75 9.68
N LEU A 479 5.12 -11.23 8.47
CA LEU A 479 4.57 -12.01 7.36
C LEU A 479 5.48 -13.17 6.98
N ALA A 480 6.80 -12.93 6.92
CA ALA A 480 7.80 -13.95 6.62
C ALA A 480 7.79 -15.09 7.65
N TYR A 481 7.57 -14.79 8.95
CA TYR A 481 7.41 -15.81 9.99
C TYR A 481 6.22 -16.71 9.71
N MET A 482 5.07 -16.12 9.38
CA MET A 482 3.84 -16.87 9.10
C MET A 482 3.96 -17.72 7.84
N GLU A 483 4.66 -17.22 6.81
CA GLU A 483 5.01 -18.00 5.63
C GLU A 483 5.94 -19.16 5.98
N ALA A 484 6.99 -18.93 6.76
CA ALA A 484 7.96 -19.96 7.17
C ALA A 484 7.32 -21.03 8.07
N LYS A 485 6.29 -20.69 8.84
CA LYS A 485 5.49 -21.64 9.62
C LYS A 485 4.34 -22.27 8.83
N HIS A 486 4.24 -22.02 7.53
CA HIS A 486 3.17 -22.52 6.66
C HIS A 486 1.75 -22.24 7.21
N ARG A 487 1.56 -21.11 7.90
CA ARG A 487 0.28 -20.76 8.54
C ARG A 487 -0.75 -20.21 7.55
N VAL A 488 -0.27 -19.54 6.50
CA VAL A 488 -1.14 -18.83 5.55
C VAL A 488 -1.51 -19.75 4.40
N ARG A 489 -2.81 -20.02 4.26
CA ARG A 489 -3.37 -20.86 3.19
C ARG A 489 -3.95 -20.02 2.07
N ARG A 490 -4.33 -20.67 0.96
CA ARG A 490 -5.00 -19.98 -0.15
C ARG A 490 -6.34 -19.40 0.29
N GLY A 491 -6.55 -18.13 0.01
CA GLY A 491 -7.81 -17.45 0.30
C GLY A 491 -7.84 -16.74 1.66
N ASP A 492 -6.93 -17.08 2.57
CA ASP A 492 -6.79 -16.45 3.88
C ASP A 492 -6.60 -14.93 3.75
N LEU A 493 -7.15 -14.20 4.72
CA LEU A 493 -7.03 -12.77 4.86
C LEU A 493 -5.96 -12.41 5.90
N VAL A 494 -4.98 -11.62 5.46
CA VAL A 494 -3.88 -11.14 6.30
C VAL A 494 -4.03 -9.64 6.51
N TRP A 495 -4.08 -9.20 7.76
CA TRP A 495 -4.15 -7.79 8.12
C TRP A 495 -2.81 -7.31 8.66
N GLN A 496 -2.15 -6.42 7.91
CA GLN A 496 -1.02 -5.63 8.39
C GLN A 496 -1.50 -4.35 9.06
N ILE A 497 -0.98 -4.05 10.26
CA ILE A 497 -1.25 -2.81 10.97
C ILE A 497 0.01 -2.24 11.59
N ALA A 498 0.23 -0.94 11.39
CA ALA A 498 1.39 -0.22 11.91
C ALA A 498 1.03 1.18 12.43
N LEU A 499 1.75 1.60 13.46
CA LEU A 499 1.65 2.93 14.09
C LEU A 499 2.95 3.70 13.85
N GLY A 500 2.86 5.00 13.57
CA GLY A 500 4.03 5.86 13.33
C GLY A 500 3.81 7.28 13.85
N SER A 501 4.79 8.16 13.65
CA SER A 501 4.75 9.56 14.12
C SER A 501 3.57 10.33 13.52
N GLY A 502 3.00 11.26 14.31
CA GLY A 502 1.83 12.05 13.92
C GLY A 502 0.67 12.04 14.93
N ILE A 503 0.26 10.98 15.60
CA ILE A 503 0.37 9.54 15.35
C ILE A 503 -0.43 9.16 14.10
N LYS A 504 0.13 8.28 13.29
CA LYS A 504 -0.54 7.68 12.12
C LYS A 504 -0.80 6.21 12.41
N CYS A 505 -1.96 5.72 11.99
CA CYS A 505 -2.27 4.29 12.01
C CYS A 505 -2.69 3.85 10.61
N ASN A 506 -1.92 2.93 10.04
CA ASN A 506 -2.09 2.45 8.68
C ASN A 506 -2.33 0.94 8.67
N SER A 507 -3.29 0.52 7.86
CA SER A 507 -3.72 -0.86 7.73
C SER A 507 -3.74 -1.29 6.27
N ALA A 508 -3.21 -2.47 5.96
CA ALA A 508 -3.37 -3.14 4.67
C ALA A 508 -3.96 -4.53 4.87
N VAL A 509 -4.96 -4.88 4.06
CA VAL A 509 -5.61 -6.19 4.08
C VAL A 509 -5.33 -6.89 2.77
N TRP A 510 -4.68 -8.04 2.88
CA TRP A 510 -4.23 -8.87 1.78
C TRP A 510 -5.04 -10.16 1.74
N LYS A 511 -5.32 -10.66 0.55
CA LYS A 511 -5.84 -12.00 0.32
C LYS A 511 -4.74 -12.89 -0.23
N SER A 512 -4.48 -14.00 0.43
CA SER A 512 -3.53 -15.00 -0.03
C SER A 512 -4.01 -15.63 -1.34
N LEU A 513 -3.14 -15.62 -2.35
CA LEU A 513 -3.38 -16.25 -3.66
C LEU A 513 -2.60 -17.56 -3.82
N ARG A 514 -1.61 -17.83 -2.95
CA ARG A 514 -0.77 -19.04 -3.01
C ARG A 514 -1.57 -20.30 -2.72
N SER A 515 -1.29 -21.38 -3.47
CA SER A 515 -1.59 -22.76 -3.08
C SER A 515 -0.44 -23.36 -2.27
N ASP A 516 -0.70 -24.46 -1.56
CA ASP A 516 0.15 -25.09 -0.52
C ASP A 516 1.55 -25.56 -0.98
N HIS A 517 1.88 -25.46 -2.27
CA HIS A 517 3.20 -25.78 -2.80
C HIS A 517 4.11 -24.55 -2.73
N ILE A 518 4.72 -24.32 -1.55
CA ILE A 518 5.93 -23.50 -1.48
C ILE A 518 7.01 -24.24 -2.25
N ASP A 519 7.45 -23.69 -3.37
CA ASP A 519 8.70 -24.12 -3.98
C ASP A 519 9.83 -23.70 -3.04
N GLU A 520 10.24 -24.62 -2.16
CA GLU A 520 11.30 -24.42 -1.16
C GLU A 520 12.61 -23.97 -1.82
N SER A 521 12.82 -24.30 -3.10
CA SER A 521 13.98 -23.86 -3.87
C SER A 521 13.98 -22.36 -4.21
N ARG A 522 12.86 -21.65 -4.03
CA ARG A 522 12.70 -20.21 -4.34
C ARG A 522 12.58 -19.31 -3.11
N CYS A 523 12.50 -19.87 -1.91
CA CYS A 523 12.28 -19.10 -0.70
C CYS A 523 13.62 -18.75 -0.05
N GLU A 524 14.22 -17.62 -0.41
CA GLU A 524 15.02 -16.88 0.57
C GLU A 524 14.00 -16.17 1.50
N ASN A 525 13.96 -16.62 2.76
CA ASN A 525 13.11 -16.07 3.82
C ASN A 525 13.99 -15.97 5.09
N PRO A 526 13.97 -14.82 5.80
CA PRO A 526 14.89 -14.55 6.91
C PRO A 526 14.75 -15.52 8.10
N TRP A 527 13.70 -16.34 8.13
CA TRP A 527 13.41 -17.29 9.20
C TRP A 527 13.87 -18.72 8.94
N LEU A 528 14.16 -19.12 7.70
CA LEU A 528 14.27 -20.54 7.35
C LEU A 528 15.33 -21.30 8.15
N ASP A 529 16.43 -20.65 8.51
CA ASP A 529 17.51 -21.25 9.30
C ASP A 529 17.17 -21.37 10.79
N CYS A 530 16.12 -20.72 11.28
CA CYS A 530 15.82 -20.65 12.71
C CYS A 530 14.36 -20.87 13.08
N VAL A 531 13.44 -20.99 12.12
CA VAL A 531 11.99 -21.01 12.37
C VAL A 531 11.58 -22.12 13.32
N ASP A 532 12.25 -23.27 13.27
CA ASP A 532 11.97 -24.43 14.13
C ASP A 532 12.27 -24.20 15.61
N ARG A 533 13.15 -23.23 15.92
CA ARG A 533 13.45 -22.82 17.31
C ARG A 533 12.35 -21.94 17.93
N TYR A 534 11.33 -21.57 17.15
CA TYR A 534 10.23 -20.70 17.57
C TYR A 534 8.90 -21.46 17.58
N PRO A 535 7.95 -21.12 18.48
CA PRO A 535 8.01 -19.99 19.41
C PRO A 535 8.88 -20.26 20.64
N VAL A 536 9.53 -19.21 21.14
CA VAL A 536 10.22 -19.24 22.44
C VAL A 536 9.27 -18.81 23.56
N HIS A 537 9.47 -19.34 24.76
CA HIS A 537 8.72 -18.88 25.93
C HIS A 537 9.20 -17.48 26.35
N LEU A 538 8.33 -16.49 26.20
CA LEU A 538 8.61 -15.13 26.66
C LEU A 538 8.25 -14.99 28.14
N HIS A 539 9.17 -14.50 28.96
CA HIS A 539 8.88 -14.24 30.37
C HIS A 539 7.76 -13.17 30.49
N GLY A 540 6.67 -13.55 31.18
CA GLY A 540 5.51 -12.69 31.44
C GLY A 540 4.40 -12.71 30.38
N SER A 541 4.43 -13.61 29.38
CA SER A 541 3.26 -13.94 28.56
C SER A 541 2.51 -15.14 29.15
N ALA A 542 1.17 -15.08 29.20
CA ALA A 542 0.34 -16.20 29.66
C ALA A 542 0.64 -17.48 28.83
N PRO A 543 0.68 -18.67 29.45
CA PRO A 543 1.04 -19.90 28.75
C PRO A 543 0.04 -20.23 27.64
N THR A 544 0.56 -20.60 26.47
CA THR A 544 -0.21 -21.17 25.37
C THR A 544 -0.76 -22.54 25.83
N PRO A 545 -2.07 -22.82 25.71
CA PRO A 545 -2.55 -24.19 25.90
C PRO A 545 -1.90 -25.06 24.81
N ALA A 546 -1.21 -26.12 25.23
CA ALA A 546 -0.71 -27.12 24.31
C ALA A 546 -1.90 -27.68 23.51
N LEU A 547 -1.86 -27.52 22.18
CA LEU A 547 -2.74 -28.26 21.29
C LEU A 547 -2.43 -29.74 21.51
N LYS A 548 -3.40 -30.49 22.05
CA LYS A 548 -3.34 -31.96 22.04
C LYS A 548 -3.32 -32.43 20.57
N PRO A 549 -2.57 -33.50 20.28
CA PRO A 549 -2.30 -33.97 18.92
C PRO A 549 -3.55 -34.25 18.10
#